data_AF-A0A355UJZ0-F1
#
_entry.id   AF-A0A355UJZ0-F1
#
_cell.length_a   1.000
_cell.length_b   1.000
_cell.length_c   1.000
_cell.angle_alpha   90.00
_cell.angle_beta   90.00
_cell.angle_gamma   90.00
#
_symmetry.space_group_name_H-M   'P 1'
#
loop_
_entity.id
_entity.type
_entity.pdbx_description
1 polymer ?
#
loop_
_entity_poly.entity_id
_entity_poly.type
_entity_poly.pdbx_seq_one_letter_code
_entity_poly.pdbx_strand_id
1 'polypeptide(L)'
;NYYNCQISPKGVLHLKEADKVSMEILFVAIARTFNIPAKYDWATGNAMYYENGEWNYAFVKNENKDLNSNKCILTLHDGNTASKIKPEYYTHFTLAKFIDGKFVTLDYEYDPKFKEFPERLVLDAGYYRLLTGNRANDGTVYVKTNYFELKPNTKSDIMVQLRDLPQSLVKEGSIKMETKVKLLNKEKTNLSKIANGKGLVMAIIDPQKEPTRHIMVDIPLFKEEFEQWDGGILFLIPEDKISNDFSVNKYTKLPKQSLFAIDKNNKILSQVIKSTQKELKDNLPILLLITKDGDIVFLSEGYRIGAGENLIKSIFQLESNEKK
;
A
#
# COMPACT_ATOMS: atom_id res chain seq x y z
N ASN A 1 11.66 0.44 31.84
CA ASN A 1 11.64 -0.48 30.69
C ASN A 1 12.04 0.31 29.43
N TYR A 2 13.33 0.37 29.09
CA TYR A 2 13.86 1.26 28.01
C TYR A 2 13.31 0.92 26.61
N TYR A 3 12.83 -0.31 26.42
CA TYR A 3 12.29 -0.81 25.15
C TYR A 3 10.75 -0.80 25.05
N ASN A 4 10.03 -0.29 26.05
CA ASN A 4 8.55 -0.36 26.12
C ASN A 4 7.96 -1.77 25.85
N CYS A 5 8.75 -2.84 26.09
CA CYS A 5 8.25 -4.21 25.95
C CYS A 5 7.19 -4.47 27.02
N GLN A 6 6.01 -4.87 26.57
CA GLN A 6 4.88 -5.15 27.46
C GLN A 6 5.18 -6.38 28.31
N ILE A 7 4.76 -6.32 29.57
CA ILE A 7 4.83 -7.49 30.46
C ILE A 7 3.62 -8.37 30.14
N SER A 8 3.85 -9.68 29.97
CA SER A 8 2.74 -10.61 29.75
C SER A 8 1.73 -10.56 30.91
N PRO A 9 0.41 -10.79 30.68
CA PRO A 9 -0.59 -10.78 31.75
C PRO A 9 -0.23 -11.67 32.95
N LYS A 10 0.32 -12.87 32.69
CA LYS A 10 0.83 -13.77 33.74
C LYS A 10 1.98 -13.14 34.55
N GLY A 11 2.88 -12.45 33.86
CA GLY A 11 4.00 -11.73 34.48
C GLY A 11 3.50 -10.60 35.39
N VAL A 12 2.53 -9.80 34.93
CA VAL A 12 1.93 -8.72 35.74
C VAL A 12 1.28 -9.29 37.01
N LEU A 13 0.53 -10.39 36.91
CA LEU A 13 -0.08 -11.05 38.08
C LEU A 13 0.95 -11.57 39.08
N HIS A 14 2.08 -12.08 38.59
CA HIS A 14 3.15 -12.60 39.45
C HIS A 14 3.93 -11.48 40.15
N LEU A 15 4.32 -10.45 39.38
CA LEU A 15 5.11 -9.33 39.87
C LEU A 15 4.29 -8.35 40.72
N LYS A 16 2.96 -8.29 40.48
CA LYS A 16 2.04 -7.31 41.08
C LYS A 16 2.45 -5.85 40.84
N GLU A 17 3.29 -5.62 39.84
CA GLU A 17 3.79 -4.33 39.43
C GLU A 17 3.87 -4.30 37.89
N ALA A 18 3.41 -3.21 37.29
CA ALA A 18 3.38 -3.02 35.86
C ALA A 18 3.24 -1.53 35.50
N ASP A 19 3.71 -1.17 34.31
CA ASP A 19 3.38 0.10 33.68
C ASP A 19 1.90 0.12 33.25
N LYS A 20 1.38 1.32 32.96
CA LYS A 20 -0.04 1.54 32.58
C LYS A 20 -0.49 0.62 31.45
N VAL A 21 0.30 0.50 30.38
CA VAL A 21 -0.08 -0.28 29.20
C VAL A 21 -0.17 -1.77 29.56
N SER A 22 0.83 -2.30 30.26
CA SER A 22 0.82 -3.70 30.71
C SER A 22 -0.35 -4.00 31.67
N MET A 23 -0.72 -3.06 32.54
CA MET A 23 -1.89 -3.18 33.42
C MET A 23 -3.20 -3.23 32.63
N GLU A 24 -3.35 -2.37 31.63
CA GLU A 24 -4.53 -2.31 30.78
C GLU A 24 -4.66 -3.55 29.87
N ILE A 25 -3.54 -4.07 29.38
CA ILE A 25 -3.50 -5.35 28.66
C ILE A 25 -3.91 -6.51 29.59
N LEU A 26 -3.46 -6.51 30.85
CA LEU A 26 -3.90 -7.49 31.85
C LEU A 26 -5.43 -7.42 32.05
N PHE A 27 -6.01 -6.23 32.17
CA PHE A 27 -7.46 -6.07 32.25
C PHE A 27 -8.17 -6.71 31.05
N VAL A 28 -7.71 -6.43 29.83
CA VAL A 28 -8.31 -7.01 28.61
C VAL A 28 -8.22 -8.53 28.63
N ALA A 29 -7.10 -9.10 29.08
CA ALA A 29 -6.94 -10.53 29.21
C ALA A 29 -7.93 -11.12 30.22
N ILE A 30 -8.05 -10.52 31.41
CA ILE A 30 -8.99 -10.96 32.46
C ILE A 30 -10.44 -10.86 31.97
N ALA A 31 -10.85 -9.73 31.40
CA ALA A 31 -12.20 -9.54 30.88
C ALA A 31 -12.58 -10.63 29.85
N ARG A 32 -11.66 -10.95 28.93
CA ARG A 32 -11.86 -12.03 27.95
C ARG A 32 -11.98 -13.41 28.60
N THR A 33 -11.32 -13.68 29.73
CA THR A 33 -11.53 -14.94 30.47
C THR A 33 -12.93 -15.08 31.06
N PHE A 34 -13.60 -13.95 31.33
CA PHE A 34 -14.99 -13.90 31.79
C PHE A 34 -15.99 -13.76 30.63
N ASN A 35 -15.58 -14.06 29.39
CA ASN A 35 -16.40 -13.89 28.18
C ASN A 35 -16.90 -12.44 27.94
N ILE A 36 -16.24 -11.44 28.51
CA ILE A 36 -16.52 -10.03 28.22
C ILE A 36 -15.67 -9.62 27.01
N PRO A 37 -16.27 -9.18 25.89
CA PRO A 37 -15.49 -8.69 24.77
C PRO A 37 -14.70 -7.44 25.20
N ALA A 38 -13.38 -7.52 25.13
CA ALA A 38 -12.49 -6.42 25.52
C ALA A 38 -11.38 -6.25 24.49
N LYS A 39 -10.84 -5.04 24.37
CA LYS A 39 -9.70 -4.72 23.48
C LYS A 39 -8.85 -3.60 24.08
N TYR A 40 -7.57 -3.59 23.73
CA TYR A 40 -6.75 -2.40 23.93
C TYR A 40 -6.81 -1.58 22.64
N ASP A 41 -7.25 -0.34 22.73
CA ASP A 41 -7.30 0.57 21.59
C ASP A 41 -5.94 1.28 21.47
N TRP A 42 -5.11 0.82 20.53
CA TRP A 42 -3.77 1.38 20.28
C TRP A 42 -3.81 2.84 19.82
N ALA A 43 -4.90 3.27 19.20
CA ALA A 43 -5.04 4.64 18.73
C ALA A 43 -5.24 5.62 19.87
N THR A 44 -6.11 5.29 20.82
CA THR A 44 -6.40 6.17 21.97
C THR A 44 -5.55 5.84 23.20
N GLY A 45 -4.89 4.68 23.21
CA GLY A 45 -4.04 4.21 24.30
C GLY A 45 -4.84 3.78 25.54
N ASN A 46 -6.03 3.20 25.34
CA ASN A 46 -6.93 2.80 26.43
C ASN A 46 -7.50 1.39 26.26
N ALA A 47 -7.59 0.64 27.37
CA ALA A 47 -8.39 -0.57 27.45
C ALA A 47 -9.89 -0.24 27.40
N MET A 48 -10.60 -1.00 26.57
CA MET A 48 -12.05 -0.92 26.40
C MET A 48 -12.69 -2.29 26.59
N TYR A 49 -13.94 -2.29 27.05
CA TYR A 49 -14.79 -3.47 27.16
C TYR A 49 -16.16 -3.19 26.54
N TYR A 50 -16.82 -4.23 26.05
CA TYR A 50 -18.11 -4.12 25.39
C TYR A 50 -19.22 -4.47 26.36
N GLU A 51 -20.13 -3.54 26.56
CA GLU A 51 -21.28 -3.68 27.46
C GLU A 51 -22.46 -2.90 26.88
N ASN A 52 -23.67 -3.47 26.94
CA ASN A 52 -24.91 -2.82 26.50
C ASN A 52 -24.90 -2.31 25.04
N GLY A 53 -24.15 -2.96 24.16
CA GLY A 53 -24.08 -2.58 22.74
C GLY A 53 -23.02 -1.53 22.42
N GLU A 54 -22.24 -1.09 23.40
CA GLU A 54 -21.26 -0.01 23.25
C GLU A 54 -19.88 -0.39 23.80
N TRP A 55 -18.84 0.23 23.25
CA TRP A 55 -17.46 0.11 23.75
C TRP A 55 -17.21 1.16 24.84
N ASN A 56 -16.97 0.68 26.07
CA ASN A 56 -16.73 1.49 27.26
C ASN A 56 -15.25 1.45 27.66
N TYR A 57 -14.70 2.54 28.19
CA TYR A 57 -13.32 2.57 28.70
C TYR A 57 -13.22 1.92 30.08
N ALA A 58 -12.26 1.02 30.26
CA ALA A 58 -12.06 0.28 31.50
C ALA A 58 -11.52 1.14 32.65
N PHE A 59 -10.66 2.10 32.30
CA PHE A 59 -10.00 2.97 33.26
C PHE A 59 -10.37 4.41 32.95
N VAL A 60 -11.44 4.88 33.59
CA VAL A 60 -11.83 6.28 33.54
C VAL A 60 -10.88 7.06 34.46
N LYS A 61 -10.04 7.95 33.90
CA LYS A 61 -9.28 8.88 34.76
C LYS A 61 -10.28 9.72 35.54
N ASN A 62 -10.23 9.66 36.88
CA ASN A 62 -11.01 10.51 37.79
C ASN A 62 -10.52 11.97 37.80
N GLU A 63 -10.21 12.53 36.64
CA GLU A 63 -10.04 13.96 36.44
C GLU A 63 -11.15 14.41 35.49
N ASN A 64 -12.22 14.92 36.11
CA ASN A 64 -13.44 15.50 35.54
C ASN A 64 -14.46 14.51 34.97
N LYS A 65 -15.58 14.41 35.68
CA LYS A 65 -16.87 13.81 35.28
C LYS A 65 -17.55 14.48 34.06
N ASP A 66 -16.80 15.22 33.24
CA ASP A 66 -17.23 15.86 31.99
C ASP A 66 -16.67 15.14 30.75
N LEU A 67 -16.48 13.81 30.83
CA LEU A 67 -15.89 13.00 29.74
C LEU A 67 -16.78 12.85 28.51
N ASN A 68 -18.08 13.12 28.61
CA ASN A 68 -18.91 13.31 27.41
C ASN A 68 -18.70 14.68 26.77
N SER A 69 -18.13 15.67 27.47
CA SER A 69 -17.97 17.01 26.91
C SER A 69 -16.77 17.10 25.98
N ASN A 70 -15.68 16.38 26.23
CA ASN A 70 -14.41 16.55 25.50
C ASN A 70 -14.25 15.66 24.26
N LYS A 71 -15.28 14.88 23.88
CA LYS A 71 -15.22 14.06 22.66
C LYS A 71 -15.63 14.87 21.44
N CYS A 72 -15.10 14.50 20.28
CA CYS A 72 -15.41 15.07 18.99
C CYS A 72 -15.45 13.97 17.93
N ILE A 73 -16.09 14.25 16.80
CA ILE A 73 -16.17 13.32 15.67
C ILE A 73 -15.37 13.94 14.52
N LEU A 74 -14.34 13.23 14.08
CA LEU A 74 -13.60 13.54 12.86
C LEU A 74 -14.03 12.57 11.77
N THR A 75 -14.56 13.10 10.66
CA THR A 75 -14.80 12.32 9.44
C THR A 75 -13.65 12.56 8.48
N LEU A 76 -12.98 11.49 8.07
CA LEU A 76 -11.96 11.51 7.04
C LEU A 76 -12.59 11.13 5.70
N HIS A 77 -12.28 11.90 4.67
CA HIS A 77 -12.77 11.71 3.30
C HIS A 77 -11.61 11.45 2.37
N ASP A 78 -11.82 10.63 1.34
CA ASP A 78 -10.84 10.46 0.27
C ASP A 78 -10.83 11.70 -0.63
N GLY A 79 -9.71 12.42 -0.66
CA GLY A 79 -9.50 13.59 -1.51
C GLY A 79 -8.81 13.29 -2.85
N ASN A 80 -8.52 12.03 -3.16
CA ASN A 80 -7.66 11.63 -4.29
C ASN A 80 -8.48 11.32 -5.53
N THR A 81 -8.96 12.36 -6.21
CA THR A 81 -9.74 12.22 -7.45
C THR A 81 -8.87 11.91 -8.67
N ALA A 82 -7.59 12.30 -8.66
CA ALA A 82 -6.71 12.21 -9.83
C ALA A 82 -5.95 10.88 -9.97
N SER A 83 -5.61 10.21 -8.86
CA SER A 83 -4.72 9.04 -8.88
C SER A 83 -5.44 7.68 -8.82
N LYS A 84 -6.76 7.64 -8.63
CA LYS A 84 -7.57 6.45 -8.22
C LYS A 84 -7.02 5.64 -7.04
N ILE A 85 -5.88 6.04 -6.45
CA ILE A 85 -5.26 5.38 -5.32
C ILE A 85 -5.97 5.84 -4.08
N LYS A 86 -6.62 4.88 -3.43
CA LYS A 86 -7.23 5.06 -2.13
C LYS A 86 -6.11 5.21 -1.10
N PRO A 87 -6.09 6.29 -0.31
CA PRO A 87 -5.06 6.50 0.68
C PRO A 87 -5.23 5.47 1.80
N GLU A 88 -4.13 4.83 2.18
CA GLU A 88 -4.08 3.81 3.23
C GLU A 88 -3.34 4.36 4.46
N TYR A 89 -3.83 4.04 5.66
CA TYR A 89 -3.19 4.46 6.90
C TYR A 89 -1.80 3.82 7.04
N TYR A 90 -0.82 4.56 7.58
CA TYR A 90 0.62 4.26 7.57
C TYR A 90 1.32 4.26 6.21
N THR A 91 0.70 3.72 5.15
CA THR A 91 1.29 3.73 3.80
C THR A 91 1.29 5.14 3.20
N HIS A 92 0.13 5.79 3.26
CA HIS A 92 -0.13 7.06 2.57
C HIS A 92 -0.36 8.21 3.53
N PHE A 93 -0.92 7.95 4.71
CA PHE A 93 -1.17 9.00 5.69
C PHE A 93 -1.14 8.51 7.13
N THR A 94 -0.91 9.45 8.05
CA THR A 94 -1.03 9.24 9.49
C THR A 94 -1.71 10.42 10.16
N LEU A 95 -2.42 10.15 11.24
CA LEU A 95 -3.05 11.15 12.10
C LEU A 95 -2.34 11.15 13.45
N ALA A 96 -1.95 12.32 13.95
CA ALA A 96 -1.26 12.45 15.23
C ALA A 96 -1.91 13.52 16.12
N LYS A 97 -1.99 13.26 17.42
CA LYS A 97 -2.44 14.23 18.43
C LYS A 97 -1.22 14.91 19.06
N PHE A 98 -1.30 16.22 19.28
CA PHE A 98 -0.30 16.94 20.06
C PHE A 98 -0.52 16.68 21.55
N ILE A 99 0.48 16.07 22.21
CA ILE A 99 0.47 15.71 23.62
C ILE A 99 1.85 16.06 24.18
N ASP A 100 1.90 16.87 25.24
CA ASP A 100 3.13 17.20 25.98
C ASP A 100 4.31 17.63 25.10
N GLY A 101 4.08 18.56 24.17
CA GLY A 101 5.13 19.14 23.33
C GLY A 101 5.50 18.34 22.08
N LYS A 102 4.86 17.20 21.83
CA LYS A 102 5.13 16.35 20.66
C LYS A 102 3.86 15.85 20.00
N PHE A 103 3.95 15.54 18.70
CA PHE A 103 2.90 14.82 17.99
C PHE A 103 3.06 13.31 18.21
N VAL A 104 2.05 12.69 18.80
CA VAL A 104 1.94 11.25 19.00
C VAL A 104 0.98 10.69 17.94
N THR A 105 1.50 9.84 17.06
CA THR A 105 0.70 9.18 16.02
C THR A 105 -0.34 8.28 16.67
N LEU A 106 -1.60 8.42 16.23
CA LEU A 106 -2.66 7.49 16.59
C LEU A 106 -2.43 6.20 15.84
N ASP A 107 -2.30 5.10 16.55
CA ASP A 107 -1.97 3.82 15.93
C ASP A 107 -3.24 3.08 15.47
N TYR A 108 -3.51 3.17 14.16
CA TYR A 108 -4.55 2.42 13.46
C TYR A 108 -3.95 1.41 12.47
N GLU A 109 -2.73 0.91 12.72
CA GLU A 109 -2.09 -0.06 11.83
C GLU A 109 -2.98 -1.29 11.64
N TYR A 110 -3.22 -1.68 10.39
CA TYR A 110 -4.10 -2.79 10.01
C TYR A 110 -5.58 -2.68 10.43
N ASP A 111 -6.03 -1.52 10.91
CA ASP A 111 -7.45 -1.35 11.25
C ASP A 111 -8.29 -1.37 9.95
N PRO A 112 -9.19 -2.35 9.78
CA PRO A 112 -9.94 -2.51 8.53
C PRO A 112 -10.85 -1.33 8.22
N LYS A 113 -11.11 -0.43 9.19
CA LYS A 113 -11.94 0.75 9.01
C LYS A 113 -11.44 1.71 7.92
N PHE A 114 -10.13 1.75 7.69
CA PHE A 114 -9.53 2.62 6.67
C PHE A 114 -9.51 2.02 5.27
N LYS A 115 -10.15 0.86 5.05
CA LYS A 115 -10.31 0.29 3.70
C LYS A 115 -11.31 1.07 2.85
N GLU A 116 -12.25 1.76 3.50
CA GLU A 116 -13.31 2.52 2.84
C GLU A 116 -13.38 3.92 3.42
N PHE A 117 -13.76 4.87 2.57
CA PHE A 117 -14.04 6.26 2.95
C PHE A 117 -15.50 6.56 2.65
N PRO A 118 -16.15 7.47 3.40
CA PRO A 118 -15.60 8.22 4.52
C PRO A 118 -15.53 7.40 5.81
N GLU A 119 -14.49 7.62 6.62
CA GLU A 119 -14.31 6.94 7.90
C GLU A 119 -14.48 7.92 9.08
N ARG A 120 -15.18 7.48 10.13
CA ARG A 120 -15.52 8.34 11.29
C ARG A 120 -14.75 7.92 12.54
N LEU A 121 -13.96 8.84 13.09
CA LEU A 121 -13.20 8.65 14.31
C LEU A 121 -13.83 9.44 15.46
N VAL A 122 -14.04 8.77 16.59
CA VAL A 122 -14.37 9.41 17.86
C VAL A 122 -13.05 9.71 18.58
N LEU A 123 -12.70 10.98 18.68
CA LEU A 123 -11.44 11.45 19.23
C LEU A 123 -11.69 12.39 20.41
N ASP A 124 -10.68 12.59 21.25
CA ASP A 124 -10.70 13.70 22.21
C ASP A 124 -10.47 15.03 21.47
N ALA A 125 -11.04 16.11 21.99
CA ALA A 125 -10.68 17.44 21.54
C ALA A 125 -9.18 17.70 21.75
N GLY A 126 -8.62 18.56 20.92
CA GLY A 126 -7.21 18.92 20.96
C GLY A 126 -6.65 19.31 19.61
N TYR A 127 -5.33 19.44 19.57
CA TYR A 127 -4.61 19.84 18.37
C TYR A 127 -4.03 18.62 17.66
N TYR A 128 -4.25 18.54 16.36
CA TYR A 128 -3.97 17.37 15.53
C TYR A 128 -3.15 17.72 14.30
N ARG A 129 -2.44 16.72 13.78
CA ARG A 129 -1.69 16.77 12.54
C ARG A 129 -2.06 15.58 11.66
N LEU A 130 -2.57 15.86 10.46
CA LEU A 130 -2.66 14.90 9.36
C LEU A 130 -1.42 15.06 8.48
N LEU A 131 -0.68 13.97 8.31
CA LEU A 131 0.47 13.89 7.42
C LEU A 131 0.14 12.96 6.26
N THR A 132 0.26 13.41 5.02
CA THR A 132 0.13 12.57 3.83
C THR A 132 1.46 12.52 3.06
N GLY A 133 1.75 11.39 2.43
CA GLY A 133 2.97 11.16 1.66
C GLY A 133 2.68 10.41 0.37
N ASN A 134 3.17 10.93 -0.76
CA ASN A 134 3.06 10.29 -2.06
C ASN A 134 4.45 10.01 -2.62
N ARG A 135 4.84 8.73 -2.71
CA ARG A 135 6.14 8.33 -3.23
C ARG A 135 6.13 8.29 -4.76
N ALA A 136 7.13 8.93 -5.37
CA ALA A 136 7.43 8.85 -6.79
C ALA A 136 8.37 7.67 -7.11
N ASN A 137 8.47 7.35 -8.40
CA ASN A 137 9.26 6.22 -8.91
C ASN A 137 10.77 6.34 -8.63
N ASP A 138 11.27 7.58 -8.55
CA ASP A 138 12.65 7.92 -8.20
C ASP A 138 12.96 7.80 -6.69
N GLY A 139 11.95 7.48 -5.87
CA GLY A 139 12.05 7.40 -4.42
C GLY A 139 11.75 8.72 -3.69
N THR A 140 11.57 9.83 -4.41
CA THR A 140 11.19 11.12 -3.81
C THR A 140 9.80 10.99 -3.18
N VAL A 141 9.63 11.47 -1.94
CA VAL A 141 8.32 11.45 -1.25
C VAL A 141 7.77 12.87 -1.14
N TYR A 142 6.63 13.09 -1.77
CA TYR A 142 5.91 14.36 -1.75
C TYR A 142 4.96 14.38 -0.55
N VAL A 143 5.31 15.20 0.44
CA VAL A 143 4.60 15.27 1.71
C VAL A 143 3.68 16.50 1.75
N LYS A 144 2.50 16.35 2.35
CA LYS A 144 1.62 17.44 2.77
C LYS A 144 1.30 17.28 4.25
N THR A 145 1.36 18.37 4.99
CA THR A 145 1.02 18.39 6.42
C THR A 145 -0.10 19.36 6.65
N ASN A 146 -1.15 18.91 7.32
CA ASN A 146 -2.29 19.72 7.71
C ASN A 146 -2.42 19.69 9.24
N TYR A 147 -2.45 20.87 9.86
CA TYR A 147 -2.62 21.03 11.30
C TYR A 147 -3.99 21.63 11.57
N PHE A 148 -4.71 21.06 12.52
CA PHE A 148 -6.08 21.47 12.82
C PHE A 148 -6.43 21.22 14.28
N GLU A 149 -7.41 21.95 14.78
CA GLU A 149 -7.93 21.79 16.13
C GLU A 149 -9.32 21.13 16.05
N LEU A 150 -9.53 20.11 16.86
CA LEU A 150 -10.83 19.50 17.09
C LEU A 150 -11.40 20.03 18.40
N LYS A 151 -12.62 20.57 18.34
CA LYS A 151 -13.28 21.18 19.51
C LYS A 151 -14.22 20.19 20.21
N PRO A 152 -14.41 20.33 21.52
CA PRO A 152 -15.38 19.54 22.30
C PRO A 152 -16.78 19.56 21.65
N ASN A 153 -17.45 18.40 21.56
CA ASN A 153 -18.79 18.20 20.99
C ASN A 153 -19.00 18.67 19.54
N THR A 154 -17.92 18.77 18.74
CA THR A 154 -18.01 19.15 17.33
C THR A 154 -17.87 17.95 16.40
N LYS A 155 -18.39 18.12 15.18
CA LYS A 155 -18.12 17.26 14.03
C LYS A 155 -17.24 18.04 13.06
N SER A 156 -16.18 17.42 12.56
CA SER A 156 -15.25 18.03 11.61
C SER A 156 -14.97 17.07 10.47
N ASP A 157 -14.77 17.62 9.28
CA ASP A 157 -14.53 16.87 8.05
C ASP A 157 -13.17 17.28 7.47
N ILE A 158 -12.33 16.30 7.15
CA ILE A 158 -11.01 16.54 6.58
C ILE A 158 -10.78 15.62 5.38
N MET A 159 -10.24 16.21 4.31
CA MET A 159 -9.82 15.48 3.12
C MET A 159 -8.41 14.89 3.31
N VAL A 160 -8.29 13.59 3.16
CA VAL A 160 -7.01 12.89 3.02
C VAL A 160 -6.58 12.99 1.55
N GLN A 161 -5.78 14.01 1.26
CA GLN A 161 -5.32 14.29 -0.10
C GLN A 161 -3.81 14.11 -0.20
N LEU A 162 -3.38 13.22 -1.10
CA LEU A 162 -1.99 13.05 -1.49
C LEU A 162 -1.58 14.21 -2.39
N ARG A 163 -0.34 14.64 -2.26
CA ARG A 163 0.22 15.64 -3.17
C ARG A 163 0.43 15.01 -4.53
N ASP A 164 0.04 15.70 -5.59
CA ASP A 164 0.29 15.25 -6.95
C ASP A 164 1.79 15.10 -7.20
N LEU A 165 2.16 14.02 -7.89
CA LEU A 165 3.53 13.83 -8.35
C LEU A 165 3.76 14.78 -9.53
N PRO A 166 4.84 15.57 -9.55
CA PRO A 166 5.15 16.41 -10.69
C PRO A 166 5.27 15.55 -11.94
N GLN A 167 4.64 16.01 -13.03
CA GLN A 167 4.59 15.28 -14.28
C GLN A 167 6.00 15.16 -14.88
N SER A 168 6.56 13.94 -14.90
CA SER A 168 7.55 13.57 -15.91
C SER A 168 7.67 12.05 -15.99
N LEU A 169 6.82 11.43 -16.80
CA LEU A 169 7.19 10.16 -17.40
C LEU A 169 8.29 10.46 -18.42
N VAL A 170 9.52 10.09 -18.08
CA VAL A 170 10.67 10.28 -18.96
C VAL A 170 10.83 9.02 -19.79
N LYS A 171 11.04 9.20 -21.10
CA LYS A 171 11.42 8.09 -21.98
C LYS A 171 12.83 7.62 -21.62
N GLU A 172 12.92 6.45 -21.00
CA GLU A 172 14.20 5.82 -20.64
C GLU A 172 14.77 4.97 -21.78
N GLY A 173 13.93 4.58 -22.74
CA GLY A 173 14.32 3.76 -23.87
C GLY A 173 13.14 3.45 -24.77
N SER A 174 13.31 2.49 -25.67
CA SER A 174 12.26 1.99 -26.54
C SER A 174 12.45 0.52 -26.90
N ILE A 175 11.34 -0.11 -27.24
CA ILE A 175 11.26 -1.48 -27.70
C ILE A 175 10.40 -1.54 -28.96
N LYS A 176 10.77 -2.46 -29.86
CA LYS A 176 10.06 -2.68 -31.11
C LYS A 176 8.78 -3.46 -30.84
N MET A 177 7.62 -2.84 -31.00
CA MET A 177 6.34 -3.48 -30.69
C MET A 177 5.99 -4.63 -31.64
N GLU A 178 6.61 -4.70 -32.82
CA GLU A 178 6.54 -5.83 -33.75
C GLU A 178 7.33 -7.07 -33.30
N THR A 179 8.08 -6.96 -32.18
CA THR A 179 8.88 -8.08 -31.65
C THR A 179 7.98 -9.28 -31.35
N LYS A 180 8.30 -10.40 -32.01
CA LYS A 180 7.58 -11.67 -31.85
C LYS A 180 7.91 -12.32 -30.52
N VAL A 181 6.88 -12.82 -29.85
CA VAL A 181 6.97 -13.51 -28.57
C VAL A 181 6.24 -14.85 -28.66
N LYS A 182 6.80 -15.88 -28.00
CA LYS A 182 6.17 -17.19 -27.87
C LYS A 182 5.60 -17.33 -26.46
N LEU A 183 4.28 -17.35 -26.38
CA LEU A 183 3.56 -17.56 -25.14
C LEU A 183 3.74 -19.01 -24.64
N LEU A 184 3.57 -19.25 -23.34
CA LEU A 184 3.67 -20.58 -22.75
C LEU A 184 2.60 -21.56 -23.25
N ASN A 185 1.44 -21.05 -23.66
CA ASN A 185 0.39 -21.83 -24.35
C ASN A 185 0.77 -22.21 -25.80
N LYS A 186 2.02 -21.94 -26.22
CA LYS A 186 2.60 -22.20 -27.55
C LYS A 186 2.07 -21.31 -28.68
N GLU A 187 1.28 -20.29 -28.39
CA GLU A 187 0.86 -19.30 -29.38
C GLU A 187 2.01 -18.33 -29.72
N LYS A 188 2.15 -17.98 -31.01
CA LYS A 188 3.08 -16.94 -31.47
C LYS A 188 2.31 -15.65 -31.66
N THR A 189 2.72 -14.61 -30.96
CA THR A 189 2.15 -13.26 -31.05
C THR A 189 3.26 -12.21 -31.12
N ASN A 190 2.92 -10.92 -31.05
CA ASN A 190 3.87 -9.82 -30.91
C ASN A 190 3.46 -8.88 -29.76
N LEU A 191 4.38 -8.01 -29.34
CA LEU A 191 4.14 -7.09 -28.22
C LEU A 191 2.97 -6.13 -28.50
N SER A 192 2.81 -5.65 -29.74
CA SER A 192 1.72 -4.74 -30.12
C SER A 192 0.33 -5.35 -29.89
N LYS A 193 0.15 -6.63 -30.20
CA LYS A 193 -1.12 -7.34 -29.96
C LYS A 193 -1.40 -7.51 -28.48
N ILE A 194 -0.37 -7.84 -27.69
CA ILE A 194 -0.51 -7.98 -26.23
C ILE A 194 -0.87 -6.63 -25.59
N ALA A 195 -0.25 -5.54 -26.07
CA ALA A 195 -0.47 -4.19 -25.57
C ALA A 195 -1.89 -3.63 -25.80
N ASN A 196 -2.68 -4.29 -26.66
CA ASN A 196 -4.08 -3.95 -26.94
C ASN A 196 -4.30 -2.45 -27.30
N GLY A 197 -3.34 -1.82 -27.98
CA GLY A 197 -3.40 -0.40 -28.35
C GLY A 197 -3.30 0.61 -27.19
N LYS A 198 -3.20 0.14 -25.94
CA LYS A 198 -3.10 0.97 -24.72
C LYS A 198 -1.65 1.09 -24.24
N GLY A 199 -0.95 -0.03 -24.20
CA GLY A 199 0.40 -0.14 -23.65
C GLY A 199 0.62 -1.50 -23.00
N LEU A 200 1.83 -1.73 -22.51
CA LEU A 200 2.25 -3.01 -21.99
C LEU A 200 3.02 -2.85 -20.68
N VAL A 201 2.51 -3.45 -19.62
CA VAL A 201 3.31 -3.75 -18.43
C VAL A 201 4.07 -5.03 -18.71
N MET A 202 5.40 -4.96 -18.67
CA MET A 202 6.27 -6.12 -18.89
C MET A 202 7.11 -6.37 -17.63
N ALA A 203 7.07 -7.59 -17.14
CA ALA A 203 7.85 -8.05 -16.00
C ALA A 203 8.78 -9.18 -16.45
N ILE A 204 10.09 -8.92 -16.52
CA ILE A 204 11.10 -9.97 -16.74
C ILE A 204 11.43 -10.56 -15.38
N ILE A 205 11.18 -11.84 -15.18
CA ILE A 205 11.17 -12.46 -13.85
C ILE A 205 12.07 -13.69 -13.77
N ASP A 206 12.54 -13.97 -12.55
CA ASP A 206 13.12 -15.26 -12.17
C ASP A 206 12.15 -15.94 -11.18
N PRO A 207 11.35 -16.93 -11.61
CA PRO A 207 10.32 -17.55 -10.77
C PRO A 207 10.82 -18.20 -9.49
N GLN A 208 12.13 -18.47 -9.38
CA GLN A 208 12.73 -19.11 -8.20
C GLN A 208 13.14 -18.11 -7.13
N LYS A 209 13.25 -16.83 -7.48
CA LYS A 209 13.74 -15.79 -6.57
C LYS A 209 12.60 -15.12 -5.78
N GLU A 210 12.91 -14.78 -4.53
CA GLU A 210 11.98 -14.11 -3.62
C GLU A 210 11.46 -12.76 -4.14
N PRO A 211 12.28 -11.90 -4.78
CA PRO A 211 11.78 -10.66 -5.36
C PRO A 211 10.64 -10.84 -6.39
N THR A 212 10.67 -11.91 -7.18
CA THR A 212 9.59 -12.26 -8.10
C THR A 212 8.31 -12.62 -7.35
N ARG A 213 8.43 -13.36 -6.24
CA ARG A 213 7.28 -13.73 -5.40
C ARG A 213 6.57 -12.49 -4.86
N HIS A 214 7.31 -11.47 -4.46
CA HIS A 214 6.73 -10.21 -4.00
C HIS A 214 5.95 -9.49 -5.09
N ILE A 215 6.48 -9.38 -6.31
CA ILE A 215 5.72 -8.81 -7.45
C ILE A 215 4.45 -9.59 -7.72
N MET A 216 4.51 -10.93 -7.67
CA MET A 216 3.35 -11.79 -7.90
C MET A 216 2.28 -11.69 -6.82
N VAL A 217 2.60 -11.11 -5.66
CA VAL A 217 1.65 -10.78 -4.59
C VAL A 217 1.17 -9.33 -4.70
N ASP A 218 2.04 -8.42 -5.10
CA ASP A 218 1.80 -6.97 -5.18
C ASP A 218 0.89 -6.59 -6.38
N ILE A 219 1.14 -7.12 -7.58
CA ILE A 219 0.33 -6.85 -8.77
C ILE A 219 -1.17 -7.19 -8.55
N PRO A 220 -1.54 -8.36 -7.97
CA PRO A 220 -2.93 -8.66 -7.63
C PRO A 220 -3.64 -7.67 -6.70
N LEU A 221 -2.92 -6.88 -5.90
CA LEU A 221 -3.54 -5.88 -5.01
C LEU A 221 -4.26 -4.78 -5.80
N PHE A 222 -3.81 -4.52 -7.03
CA PHE A 222 -4.36 -3.51 -7.94
C PHE A 222 -5.06 -4.14 -9.15
N LYS A 223 -5.65 -5.34 -8.95
CA LYS A 223 -6.23 -6.13 -10.03
C LYS A 223 -7.29 -5.36 -10.80
N GLU A 224 -8.20 -4.70 -10.10
CA GLU A 224 -9.33 -3.99 -10.71
C GLU A 224 -8.84 -2.81 -11.56
N GLU A 225 -7.85 -2.07 -11.08
CA GLU A 225 -7.24 -0.94 -11.77
C GLU A 225 -6.52 -1.37 -13.05
N PHE A 226 -5.76 -2.47 -12.99
CA PHE A 226 -5.14 -3.05 -14.19
C PHE A 226 -6.20 -3.53 -15.19
N GLU A 227 -7.23 -4.24 -14.73
CA GLU A 227 -8.30 -4.74 -15.61
C GLU A 227 -9.13 -3.61 -16.25
N GLN A 228 -9.27 -2.47 -15.57
CA GLN A 228 -9.92 -1.27 -16.11
C GLN A 228 -9.07 -0.54 -17.15
N TRP A 229 -7.74 -0.51 -16.98
CA TRP A 229 -6.82 0.11 -17.95
C TRP A 229 -6.85 -0.61 -19.32
N ASP A 230 -7.13 -1.92 -19.32
CA ASP A 230 -7.29 -2.76 -20.51
C ASP A 230 -6.04 -2.85 -21.44
N GLY A 231 -4.87 -2.44 -20.93
CA GLY A 231 -3.59 -2.72 -21.54
C GLY A 231 -3.04 -4.09 -21.17
N GLY A 232 -1.98 -4.50 -21.86
CA GLY A 232 -1.39 -5.83 -21.72
C GLY A 232 -0.52 -5.97 -20.47
N ILE A 233 -0.49 -7.17 -19.88
CA ILE A 233 0.48 -7.54 -18.84
C ILE A 233 1.22 -8.79 -19.30
N LEU A 234 2.54 -8.71 -19.41
CA LEU A 234 3.39 -9.80 -19.89
C LEU A 234 4.50 -10.13 -18.88
N PHE A 235 4.45 -11.33 -18.34
CA PHE A 235 5.52 -11.93 -17.56
C PHE A 235 6.46 -12.72 -18.47
N LEU A 236 7.69 -12.24 -18.63
CA LEU A 236 8.74 -12.87 -19.43
C LEU A 236 9.70 -13.63 -18.53
N ILE A 237 9.94 -14.89 -18.86
CA ILE A 237 10.88 -15.76 -18.16
C ILE A 237 12.07 -16.01 -19.08
N PRO A 238 13.29 -15.62 -18.71
CA PRO A 238 14.50 -16.03 -19.43
C PRO A 238 14.56 -17.56 -19.58
N GLU A 239 15.01 -18.04 -20.73
CA GLU A 239 15.03 -19.48 -21.04
C GLU A 239 15.88 -20.30 -20.04
N ASP A 240 16.92 -19.70 -19.45
CA ASP A 240 17.76 -20.34 -18.44
C ASP A 240 17.18 -20.31 -17.02
N LYS A 241 16.05 -19.60 -16.80
CA LYS A 241 15.41 -19.45 -15.47
C LYS A 241 14.11 -20.24 -15.33
N ILE A 242 13.59 -20.82 -16.42
CA ILE A 242 12.40 -21.66 -16.34
C ILE A 242 12.75 -23.04 -15.77
N SER A 243 12.07 -23.45 -14.69
CA SER A 243 12.21 -24.79 -14.12
C SER A 243 11.06 -25.70 -14.55
N ASN A 244 11.27 -27.02 -14.45
CA ASN A 244 10.24 -28.02 -14.71
C ASN A 244 9.03 -27.89 -13.75
N ASP A 245 9.24 -27.36 -12.55
CA ASP A 245 8.19 -27.15 -11.53
C ASP A 245 7.45 -25.81 -11.69
N PHE A 246 7.83 -25.02 -12.69
CA PHE A 246 7.13 -23.77 -12.99
C PHE A 246 5.73 -24.08 -13.53
N SER A 247 4.71 -23.50 -12.89
CA SER A 247 3.34 -23.63 -13.32
C SER A 247 2.61 -22.31 -13.18
N VAL A 248 1.99 -21.86 -14.27
CA VAL A 248 1.18 -20.64 -14.31
C VAL A 248 -0.02 -20.75 -13.37
N ASN A 249 -0.51 -21.97 -13.11
CA ASN A 249 -1.64 -22.23 -12.22
C ASN A 249 -1.39 -21.82 -10.77
N LYS A 250 -0.13 -21.57 -10.38
CA LYS A 250 0.22 -21.02 -9.06
C LYS A 250 -0.20 -19.55 -8.91
N TYR A 251 -0.43 -18.84 -10.02
CA TYR A 251 -0.72 -17.40 -10.05
C TYR A 251 -2.19 -17.13 -10.44
N THR A 252 -3.12 -17.50 -9.56
CA THR A 252 -4.57 -17.43 -9.85
C THR A 252 -5.20 -16.06 -9.65
N LYS A 253 -4.52 -15.14 -8.97
CA LYS A 253 -5.07 -13.82 -8.59
C LYS A 253 -4.63 -12.68 -9.51
N LEU A 254 -3.89 -12.98 -10.58
CA LEU A 254 -3.42 -11.97 -11.51
C LEU A 254 -4.58 -11.33 -12.31
N PRO A 255 -4.40 -10.09 -12.83
CA PRO A 255 -5.34 -9.48 -13.77
C PRO A 255 -5.58 -10.37 -14.98
N LYS A 256 -6.82 -10.41 -15.50
CA LYS A 256 -7.25 -11.31 -16.59
C LYS A 256 -6.41 -11.22 -17.87
N GLN A 257 -5.81 -10.06 -18.15
CA GLN A 257 -4.94 -9.84 -19.32
C GLN A 257 -3.49 -10.32 -19.14
N SER A 258 -3.18 -10.97 -18.02
CA SER A 258 -1.82 -11.41 -17.71
C SER A 258 -1.42 -12.63 -18.53
N LEU A 259 -0.34 -12.49 -19.29
CA LEU A 259 0.23 -13.54 -20.11
C LEU A 259 1.64 -13.90 -19.66
N PHE A 260 2.04 -15.14 -19.91
CA PHE A 260 3.39 -15.63 -19.64
C PHE A 260 4.07 -16.08 -20.94
N ALA A 261 5.34 -15.75 -21.08
CA ALA A 261 6.15 -16.12 -22.23
C ALA A 261 7.60 -16.40 -21.87
N ILE A 262 8.31 -17.08 -22.77
CA ILE A 262 9.73 -17.38 -22.63
C ILE A 262 10.53 -16.38 -23.48
N ASP A 263 11.48 -15.68 -22.87
CA ASP A 263 12.44 -14.84 -23.60
C ASP A 263 13.59 -15.70 -24.13
N LYS A 264 13.36 -16.32 -25.28
CA LYS A 264 14.33 -17.21 -25.92
C LYS A 264 15.61 -16.46 -26.25
N ASN A 265 16.76 -17.01 -25.85
CA ASN A 265 18.08 -16.39 -25.99
C ASN A 265 18.19 -14.97 -25.40
N ASN A 266 17.35 -14.61 -24.42
CA ASN A 266 17.33 -13.27 -23.79
C ASN A 266 17.21 -12.13 -24.81
N LYS A 267 16.44 -12.32 -25.88
CA LYS A 267 16.33 -11.37 -27.00
C LYS A 267 15.70 -10.06 -26.54
N ILE A 268 14.61 -10.13 -25.76
CA ILE A 268 13.89 -8.96 -25.27
C ILE A 268 14.72 -8.27 -24.18
N LEU A 269 15.24 -9.03 -23.21
CA LEU A 269 16.11 -8.50 -22.17
C LEU A 269 17.32 -7.74 -22.76
N SER A 270 17.97 -8.33 -23.76
CA SER A 270 19.11 -7.69 -24.44
C SER A 270 18.70 -6.41 -25.18
N GLN A 271 17.49 -6.35 -25.74
CA GLN A 271 16.98 -5.15 -26.39
C GLN A 271 16.71 -4.04 -25.38
N VAL A 272 16.11 -4.37 -24.23
CA VAL A 272 15.87 -3.42 -23.14
C VAL A 272 17.19 -2.85 -22.63
N ILE A 273 18.16 -3.71 -22.28
CA ILE A 273 19.50 -3.31 -21.80
C ILE A 273 20.18 -2.37 -22.80
N LYS A 274 20.18 -2.71 -24.10
CA LYS A 274 20.80 -1.88 -25.14
C LYS A 274 20.12 -0.53 -25.29
N SER A 275 18.79 -0.50 -25.19
CA SER A 275 18.04 0.73 -25.39
C SER A 275 18.12 1.67 -24.19
N THR A 276 18.11 1.13 -22.97
CA THR A 276 18.13 1.94 -21.75
C THR A 276 19.54 2.25 -21.28
N GLN A 277 20.55 1.58 -21.85
CA GLN A 277 21.96 1.67 -21.47
C GLN A 277 22.21 1.32 -19.99
N LYS A 278 21.35 0.47 -19.41
CA LYS A 278 21.42 0.03 -18.00
C LYS A 278 21.80 -1.45 -17.90
N GLU A 279 22.62 -1.79 -16.91
CA GLU A 279 23.01 -3.17 -16.60
C GLU A 279 21.94 -3.86 -15.73
N LEU A 280 20.99 -4.55 -16.37
CA LEU A 280 19.80 -5.10 -15.67
C LEU A 280 19.86 -6.61 -15.41
N LYS A 281 20.88 -7.30 -15.93
CA LYS A 281 20.87 -8.76 -16.12
C LYS A 281 20.76 -9.56 -14.80
N ASP A 282 21.33 -9.03 -13.72
CA ASP A 282 21.40 -9.73 -12.43
C ASP A 282 20.31 -9.28 -11.44
N ASN A 283 19.58 -8.20 -11.75
CA ASN A 283 18.61 -7.55 -10.88
C ASN A 283 17.17 -7.90 -11.26
N LEU A 284 16.90 -9.18 -11.53
CA LEU A 284 15.53 -9.66 -11.71
C LEU A 284 14.75 -9.58 -10.39
N PRO A 285 13.47 -9.20 -10.41
CA PRO A 285 12.66 -8.89 -11.59
C PRO A 285 12.89 -7.48 -12.16
N ILE A 286 12.71 -7.32 -13.48
CA ILE A 286 12.70 -6.02 -14.15
C ILE A 286 11.26 -5.70 -14.54
N LEU A 287 10.73 -4.61 -14.01
CA LEU A 287 9.41 -4.08 -14.33
C LEU A 287 9.51 -2.92 -15.31
N LEU A 288 8.67 -2.96 -16.33
CA LEU A 288 8.61 -1.97 -17.41
C LEU A 288 7.17 -1.53 -17.63
N LEU A 289 6.97 -0.24 -17.89
CA LEU A 289 5.77 0.27 -18.57
C LEU A 289 6.17 0.76 -19.95
N ILE A 290 5.57 0.17 -20.96
CA ILE A 290 5.85 0.43 -22.37
C ILE A 290 4.60 1.05 -23.00
N THR A 291 4.74 2.18 -23.68
CA THR A 291 3.61 2.82 -24.38
C THR A 291 3.22 2.03 -25.65
N LYS A 292 2.08 2.37 -26.25
CA LYS A 292 1.65 1.78 -27.53
C LYS A 292 2.67 1.97 -28.67
N ASP A 293 3.46 3.04 -28.61
CA ASP A 293 4.49 3.39 -29.57
C ASP A 293 5.83 2.69 -29.29
N GLY A 294 5.91 1.96 -28.17
CA GLY A 294 7.10 1.21 -27.76
C GLY A 294 8.05 1.98 -26.85
N ASP A 295 7.67 3.14 -26.32
CA ASP A 295 8.53 3.90 -25.42
C ASP A 295 8.50 3.33 -24.00
N ILE A 296 9.67 3.11 -23.41
CA ILE A 296 9.82 2.67 -22.02
C ILE A 296 9.76 3.92 -21.15
N VAL A 297 8.70 4.06 -20.37
CA VAL A 297 8.41 5.24 -19.53
C VAL A 297 8.46 4.96 -18.03
N PHE A 298 8.59 3.69 -17.67
CA PHE A 298 8.85 3.22 -16.32
C PHE A 298 9.83 2.07 -16.41
N LEU A 299 10.85 2.08 -15.55
CA LEU A 299 11.79 0.98 -15.39
C LEU A 299 12.17 0.83 -13.92
N SER A 300 11.94 -0.36 -13.37
CA SER A 300 12.39 -0.74 -12.03
C SER A 300 13.10 -2.08 -12.09
N GLU A 301 14.20 -2.22 -11.38
CA GLU A 301 14.92 -3.48 -11.19
C GLU A 301 14.82 -3.95 -9.74
N GLY A 302 14.89 -5.27 -9.55
CA GLY A 302 14.58 -5.90 -8.27
C GLY A 302 13.12 -5.68 -7.84
N TYR A 303 12.80 -6.16 -6.63
CA TYR A 303 11.55 -5.81 -5.99
C TYR A 303 11.70 -4.51 -5.20
N ARG A 304 10.77 -3.57 -5.44
CA ARG A 304 10.56 -2.39 -4.61
C ARG A 304 9.16 -2.48 -4.02
N ILE A 305 9.02 -2.16 -2.73
CA ILE A 305 7.72 -2.12 -2.06
C ILE A 305 6.81 -1.12 -2.79
N GLY A 306 5.58 -1.52 -3.08
CA GLY A 306 4.60 -0.71 -3.81
C GLY A 306 4.87 -0.60 -5.31
N ALA A 307 5.54 -1.58 -5.92
CA ALA A 307 5.81 -1.59 -7.35
C ALA A 307 4.51 -1.65 -8.17
N GLY A 308 3.51 -2.42 -7.73
CA GLY A 308 2.18 -2.46 -8.34
C GLY A 308 1.50 -1.09 -8.34
N GLU A 309 1.52 -0.42 -7.19
CA GLU A 309 0.96 0.94 -7.05
C GLU A 309 1.66 1.94 -7.99
N ASN A 310 2.99 1.91 -8.03
CA ASN A 310 3.78 2.82 -8.88
C ASN A 310 3.53 2.60 -10.38
N LEU A 311 3.32 1.36 -10.81
CA LEU A 311 2.90 1.06 -12.18
C LEU A 311 1.53 1.68 -12.48
N ILE A 312 0.56 1.52 -11.58
CA ILE A 312 -0.77 2.11 -11.72
C ILE A 312 -0.72 3.64 -11.76
N LYS A 313 0.07 4.30 -10.89
CA LYS A 313 0.32 5.75 -10.97
C LYS A 313 0.84 6.16 -12.34
N SER A 314 1.83 5.42 -12.85
CA SER A 314 2.46 5.70 -14.14
C SER A 314 1.49 5.49 -15.30
N ILE A 315 0.63 4.46 -15.24
CA ILE A 315 -0.45 4.23 -16.20
C ILE A 315 -1.44 5.40 -16.21
N PHE A 316 -1.92 5.85 -15.05
CA PHE A 316 -2.86 6.98 -15.00
C PHE A 316 -2.24 8.29 -15.50
N GLN A 317 -0.95 8.49 -15.25
CA GLN A 317 -0.22 9.62 -15.82
C GLN A 317 -0.17 9.55 -17.35
N LEU A 318 0.05 8.37 -17.94
CA LEU A 318 -0.02 8.19 -19.40
C LEU A 318 -1.41 8.56 -19.94
N GLU A 319 -2.48 8.00 -19.37
CA GLU A 319 -3.85 8.26 -19.84
C GLU A 319 -4.25 9.74 -19.70
N SER A 320 -3.73 10.43 -18.68
CA SER A 320 -3.98 11.86 -18.46
C SER A 320 -3.25 12.75 -19.46
N ASN A 321 -2.07 12.35 -19.91
CA ASN A 321 -1.30 13.07 -20.92
C ASN A 321 -1.87 12.87 -22.34
N GLU A 322 -2.48 11.73 -22.64
CA GLU A 322 -3.15 11.49 -23.94
C GLU A 322 -4.45 12.28 -24.13
N LYS A 323 -5.07 12.73 -23.03
CA LYS A 323 -6.32 13.51 -23.05
C LYS A 323 -6.11 15.03 -23.19
N LYS A 324 -4.87 15.51 -23.13
CA LYS A 324 -4.51 16.93 -23.32
C LYS A 324 -4.11 17.18 -24.77
#